data_AF-A6T0R6-F1
#
_entry.id   AF-A6T0R6-F1
#
_cell.length_a   1.000
_cell.length_b   1.000
_cell.length_c   1.000
_cell.angle_alpha   90.00
_cell.angle_beta   90.00
_cell.angle_gamma   90.00
#
_symmetry.space_group_name_H-M   'P 1'
#
loop_
_entity.id
_entity.type
_entity.pdbx_description
1 polymer ?
#
loop_
_entity_poly.entity_id
_entity_poly.type
_entity_poly.pdbx_seq_one_letter_code
_entity_poly.pdbx_strand_id
1 'polypeptide(L)'
;MGLISKLRAALGGGKFAGEKNRNAVLQDRWLQLTHPLFAGRAYCSPNQRWVIGCKVFDNDSGNGRLILVNYESDTVAHELNSFAHPMGAAVSDTGTYILVDAGCGSELEGSLVAIDSEGNELYRKCYHANIFNIGISDCGRYVAVQTANALNADVDLFEILDIKNGRLVFSRLPVTGWPDQYTFDVDAAGELRAVGVVHKSLGQFFYSSDGEFRDQQAFQDARLGIGHYVAKISAARELLQTTPTADNAIIALFAADEALQEGAEDRADWGALAHRIRGESYELLGQLPEAMAAFEQALRLNPKVDTQNSAGSLRKKLDNNKLA
;
A
#
# COMPACT_ATOMS: atom_id res chain seq x y z
N MET A 1 -63.14 -39.17 8.62
CA MET A 1 -63.85 -38.08 9.34
C MET A 1 -63.08 -37.76 10.60
N GLY A 2 -62.04 -36.95 10.50
CA GLY A 2 -61.16 -36.63 11.61
C GLY A 2 -59.94 -35.83 11.15
N LEU A 3 -59.72 -34.70 11.84
CA LEU A 3 -58.49 -33.93 11.97
C LEU A 3 -57.66 -33.65 10.69
N ILE A 4 -57.76 -32.43 10.16
CA ILE A 4 -56.64 -31.49 9.88
C ILE A 4 -57.31 -30.14 9.58
N SER A 5 -57.51 -29.34 10.63
CA SER A 5 -57.94 -27.95 10.55
C SER A 5 -57.15 -27.18 11.60
N LYS A 6 -55.92 -26.79 11.26
CA LYS A 6 -55.10 -25.73 11.90
C LYS A 6 -53.65 -25.87 11.40
N LEU A 7 -53.33 -25.20 10.28
CA LEU A 7 -51.99 -24.69 9.92
C LEU A 7 -52.02 -24.19 8.47
N ARG A 8 -52.56 -22.98 8.25
CA ARG A 8 -52.25 -22.09 7.11
C ARG A 8 -52.90 -20.74 7.34
N ALA A 9 -52.39 -20.02 8.33
CA ALA A 9 -52.63 -18.60 8.55
C ALA A 9 -51.33 -17.98 9.07
N ALA A 10 -50.29 -18.03 8.25
CA ALA A 10 -49.03 -17.30 8.41
C ALA A 10 -48.32 -17.21 7.05
N LEU A 11 -49.07 -16.80 6.03
CA LEU A 11 -48.52 -16.28 4.77
C LEU A 11 -49.23 -14.95 4.54
N GLY A 12 -49.03 -14.03 5.50
CA GLY A 12 -49.29 -12.62 5.28
C GLY A 12 -48.33 -12.17 4.19
N GLY A 13 -48.87 -11.91 3.01
CA GLY A 13 -48.16 -11.22 1.95
C GLY A 13 -47.70 -9.86 2.45
N GLY A 14 -46.47 -9.81 2.96
CA GLY A 14 -45.68 -8.59 2.98
C GLY A 14 -45.34 -8.26 1.55
N LYS A 15 -46.13 -7.40 0.92
CA LYS A 15 -45.68 -6.62 -0.23
C LYS A 15 -44.41 -5.90 0.22
N PHE A 16 -43.24 -6.40 -0.18
CA PHE A 16 -42.04 -5.59 -0.16
C PHE A 16 -42.31 -4.37 -1.06
N ALA A 17 -42.26 -3.20 -0.43
CA ALA A 17 -42.34 -1.92 -1.12
C ALA A 17 -41.28 -1.90 -2.24
N GLY A 18 -41.67 -1.44 -3.43
CA GLY A 18 -40.89 -1.58 -4.65
C GLY A 18 -39.43 -1.15 -4.49
N GLU A 19 -38.52 -2.05 -4.88
CA GLU A 19 -37.18 -1.66 -5.30
C GLU A 19 -37.36 -0.63 -6.41
N LYS A 20 -37.10 0.64 -6.11
CA LYS A 20 -36.82 1.61 -7.17
C LYS A 20 -35.63 1.01 -7.94
N ASN A 21 -35.80 0.79 -9.24
CA ASN A 21 -34.68 0.52 -10.13
C ASN A 21 -33.73 1.70 -10.02
N ARG A 22 -32.68 1.51 -9.22
CA ARG A 22 -31.62 2.49 -9.01
C ARG A 22 -30.86 2.65 -10.32
N ASN A 23 -30.52 3.87 -10.66
CA ASN A 23 -29.73 4.17 -11.83
C ASN A 23 -28.30 3.64 -11.67
N ALA A 24 -27.69 3.86 -10.51
CA ALA A 24 -26.31 3.48 -10.19
C ALA A 24 -26.21 2.14 -9.45
N VAL A 25 -25.50 1.18 -10.03
CA VAL A 25 -25.19 -0.13 -9.44
C VAL A 25 -23.68 -0.27 -9.26
N LEU A 26 -23.26 -0.70 -8.07
CA LEU A 26 -21.87 -0.97 -7.72
C LEU A 26 -21.66 -2.48 -7.55
N GLN A 27 -20.68 -3.05 -8.24
CA GLN A 27 -20.29 -4.45 -8.10
C GLN A 27 -18.79 -4.62 -8.34
N ASP A 28 -18.06 -5.26 -7.43
CA ASP A 28 -16.64 -5.63 -7.59
C ASP A 28 -15.72 -4.49 -8.07
N ARG A 29 -15.92 -3.27 -7.54
CA ARG A 29 -15.24 -2.02 -7.96
C ARG A 29 -15.56 -1.57 -9.38
N TRP A 30 -16.74 -1.90 -9.88
CA TRP A 30 -17.31 -1.38 -11.12
C TRP A 30 -18.59 -0.61 -10.84
N LEU A 31 -18.73 0.53 -11.52
CA LEU A 31 -19.95 1.34 -11.54
C LEU A 31 -20.65 1.11 -12.87
N GLN A 32 -21.93 0.76 -12.79
CA GLN A 32 -22.84 0.70 -13.93
C GLN A 32 -23.95 1.74 -13.76
N LEU A 33 -24.25 2.46 -14.83
CA LEU A 33 -25.37 3.41 -14.89
C LEU A 33 -26.30 3.05 -16.04
N THR A 34 -27.60 3.14 -15.79
CA THR A 34 -28.61 3.00 -16.84
C THR A 34 -28.75 4.28 -17.67
N HIS A 35 -28.68 5.45 -17.02
CA HIS A 35 -28.85 6.77 -17.62
C HIS A 35 -27.92 7.81 -16.94
N PRO A 36 -26.94 8.38 -17.65
CA PRO A 36 -26.49 7.99 -18.99
C PRO A 36 -25.89 6.58 -18.94
N LEU A 37 -25.92 5.85 -20.05
CA LEU A 37 -25.33 4.52 -20.12
C LEU A 37 -23.83 4.61 -19.81
N PHE A 38 -23.36 3.96 -18.74
CA PHE A 38 -21.96 3.96 -18.34
C PHE A 38 -21.57 2.62 -17.69
N ALA A 39 -20.34 2.20 -17.94
CA ALA A 39 -19.70 1.10 -17.23
C ALA A 39 -18.20 1.39 -17.12
N GLY A 40 -17.66 1.40 -15.90
CA GLY A 40 -16.26 1.75 -15.65
C GLY A 40 -15.81 1.36 -14.25
N ARG A 41 -14.51 1.46 -13.98
CA ARG A 41 -13.93 1.20 -12.67
C ARG A 41 -14.42 2.25 -11.68
N ALA A 42 -14.84 1.82 -10.50
CA ALA A 42 -15.42 2.67 -9.48
C ALA A 42 -14.44 2.93 -8.33
N TYR A 43 -14.51 4.14 -7.80
CA TYR A 43 -13.87 4.55 -6.55
C TYR A 43 -14.91 5.26 -5.69
N CYS A 44 -15.05 4.82 -4.45
CA CYS A 44 -16.07 5.32 -3.53
C CYS A 44 -15.43 6.21 -2.47
N SER A 45 -16.16 7.23 -2.03
CA SER A 45 -15.78 8.03 -0.88
C SER A 45 -15.92 7.21 0.40
N PRO A 46 -15.17 7.53 1.46
CA PRO A 46 -15.30 6.88 2.77
C PRO A 46 -16.75 6.77 3.27
N ASN A 47 -17.51 7.86 3.19
CA ASN A 47 -18.92 7.90 3.58
C ASN A 47 -19.89 7.21 2.59
N GLN A 48 -19.39 6.62 1.50
CA GLN A 48 -20.16 5.95 0.44
C GLN A 48 -21.17 6.83 -0.31
N ARG A 49 -21.15 8.15 -0.09
CA ARG A 49 -22.04 9.08 -0.78
C ARG A 49 -21.60 9.33 -2.21
N TRP A 50 -20.31 9.44 -2.46
CA TRP A 50 -19.77 9.81 -3.76
C TRP A 50 -19.07 8.63 -4.41
N VAL A 51 -19.31 8.47 -5.70
CA VAL A 51 -18.67 7.45 -6.53
C VAL A 51 -18.16 8.11 -7.80
N ILE A 52 -16.88 7.98 -8.08
CA ILE A 52 -16.29 8.34 -9.37
C ILE A 52 -16.11 7.07 -10.20
N GLY A 53 -16.74 7.04 -11.37
CA GLY A 53 -16.55 6.01 -12.38
C GLY A 53 -15.54 6.46 -13.42
N CYS A 54 -14.54 5.62 -13.70
CA CYS A 54 -13.52 5.85 -14.72
C CYS A 54 -13.61 4.79 -15.81
N LYS A 55 -13.77 5.22 -17.06
CA LYS A 55 -13.70 4.37 -18.24
C LYS A 55 -12.58 4.85 -19.16
N VAL A 56 -11.60 3.99 -19.38
CA VAL A 56 -10.56 4.20 -20.38
C VAL A 56 -11.02 3.55 -21.69
N PHE A 57 -10.66 4.15 -22.83
CA PHE A 57 -10.87 3.53 -24.14
C PHE A 57 -9.58 2.82 -24.58
N ASP A 58 -9.72 1.60 -25.13
CA ASP A 58 -8.58 0.77 -25.55
C ASP A 58 -7.84 1.32 -26.79
N ASN A 59 -8.37 2.36 -27.43
CA ASN A 59 -7.85 2.88 -28.69
C ASN A 59 -7.30 4.30 -28.50
N ASP A 60 -6.14 4.60 -29.10
CA ASP A 60 -5.38 5.87 -29.05
C ASP A 60 -6.13 7.16 -29.46
N SER A 61 -7.44 7.10 -29.73
CA SER A 61 -8.23 8.19 -30.29
C SER A 61 -9.38 8.69 -29.42
N GLY A 62 -9.65 8.05 -28.27
CA GLY A 62 -10.76 8.43 -27.39
C GLY A 62 -10.29 8.87 -26.01
N ASN A 63 -10.59 10.11 -25.63
CA ASN A 63 -10.45 10.56 -24.25
C ASN A 63 -11.25 9.66 -23.30
N GLY A 64 -10.64 9.27 -22.18
CA GLY A 64 -11.32 8.58 -21.09
C GLY A 64 -12.53 9.34 -20.58
N ARG A 65 -13.55 8.57 -20.17
CA ARG A 65 -14.82 9.08 -19.66
C ARG A 65 -14.88 8.93 -18.15
N LEU A 66 -15.15 10.04 -17.47
CA LEU A 66 -15.32 10.14 -16.03
C LEU A 66 -16.75 10.52 -15.69
N ILE A 67 -17.33 9.87 -14.68
CA ILE A 67 -18.67 10.22 -14.20
C ILE A 67 -18.70 10.27 -12.68
N LEU A 68 -19.03 11.43 -12.12
CA LEU A 68 -19.24 11.59 -10.69
C LEU A 68 -20.71 11.37 -10.37
N VAL A 69 -20.99 10.49 -9.42
CA VAL A 69 -22.33 10.14 -8.97
C VAL A 69 -22.45 10.45 -7.49
N ASN A 70 -23.48 11.22 -7.14
CA ASN A 70 -23.99 11.21 -5.76
C ASN A 70 -24.83 9.95 -5.63
N TYR A 71 -24.20 8.90 -5.08
CA TYR A 71 -24.77 7.59 -4.93
C TYR A 71 -25.98 7.65 -4.00
N GLU A 72 -25.90 8.35 -2.87
CA GLU A 72 -27.01 8.45 -1.90
C GLU A 72 -28.32 8.93 -2.56
N SER A 73 -28.25 9.99 -3.37
CA SER A 73 -29.40 10.53 -4.10
C SER A 73 -29.66 9.86 -5.45
N ASP A 74 -28.80 8.93 -5.88
CA ASP A 74 -28.85 8.24 -7.18
C ASP A 74 -28.85 9.20 -8.38
N THR A 75 -28.06 10.27 -8.29
CA THR A 75 -27.96 11.32 -9.30
C THR A 75 -26.55 11.48 -9.83
N VAL A 76 -26.42 11.66 -11.14
CA VAL A 76 -25.15 12.07 -11.76
C VAL A 76 -24.92 13.55 -11.48
N ALA A 77 -23.77 13.87 -10.90
CA ALA A 77 -23.36 15.26 -10.69
C ALA A 77 -22.86 15.87 -12.00
N HIS A 78 -21.88 15.21 -12.64
CA HIS A 78 -21.35 15.62 -13.93
C HIS A 78 -20.61 14.46 -14.63
N GLU A 79 -20.31 14.68 -15.90
CA GLU A 79 -19.53 13.81 -16.76
C GLU A 79 -18.42 14.61 -17.44
N LEU A 80 -17.21 14.06 -17.47
CA LEU A 80 -16.06 14.64 -18.17
C LEU A 80 -15.46 13.65 -19.17
N ASN A 81 -14.98 14.17 -20.29
CA ASN A 81 -14.34 13.43 -21.37
C ASN A 81 -13.10 14.15 -21.90
N SER A 82 -12.41 14.90 -21.03
CA SER A 82 -11.26 15.74 -21.36
C SER A 82 -9.90 15.12 -21.04
N PHE A 83 -9.88 13.92 -20.43
CA PHE A 83 -8.65 13.26 -19.99
C PHE A 83 -8.27 12.17 -20.96
N ALA A 84 -6.98 12.09 -21.31
CA ALA A 84 -6.50 11.13 -22.28
C ALA A 84 -6.63 9.69 -21.77
N HIS A 85 -6.05 9.42 -20.60
CA HIS A 85 -5.90 8.07 -20.08
C HIS A 85 -5.99 8.07 -18.53
N PRO A 86 -7.22 8.16 -17.97
CA PRO A 86 -7.43 8.17 -16.52
C PRO A 86 -7.22 6.77 -15.90
N MET A 87 -6.04 6.53 -15.31
CA MET A 87 -5.63 5.21 -14.79
C MET A 87 -6.04 4.95 -13.34
N GLY A 88 -6.19 6.01 -12.55
CA GLY A 88 -6.45 5.94 -11.12
C GLY A 88 -7.29 7.13 -10.65
N ALA A 89 -8.09 6.94 -9.60
CA ALA A 89 -8.83 8.02 -8.97
C ALA A 89 -9.04 7.76 -7.48
N ALA A 90 -9.38 8.81 -6.74
CA ALA A 90 -9.86 8.75 -5.37
C ALA A 90 -10.84 9.90 -5.13
N VAL A 91 -11.87 9.69 -4.32
CA VAL A 91 -12.93 10.68 -4.08
C VAL A 91 -13.14 10.88 -2.58
N SER A 92 -13.33 12.12 -2.17
CA SER A 92 -13.54 12.54 -0.79
C SER A 92 -15.02 12.58 -0.43
N ASP A 93 -15.33 12.79 0.85
CA ASP A 93 -16.71 12.84 1.36
C ASP A 93 -17.47 14.09 0.90
N THR A 94 -16.76 15.12 0.44
CA THR A 94 -17.34 16.35 -0.12
C THR A 94 -17.69 16.22 -1.60
N GLY A 95 -17.22 15.16 -2.27
CA GLY A 95 -17.38 14.97 -3.72
C GLY A 95 -16.21 15.53 -4.53
N THR A 96 -15.23 16.19 -3.90
CA THR A 96 -13.95 16.49 -4.53
C THR A 96 -13.23 15.18 -4.81
N TYR A 97 -12.69 15.03 -6.02
CA TYR A 97 -11.93 13.84 -6.40
C TYR A 97 -10.62 14.21 -7.08
N ILE A 98 -9.69 13.27 -7.05
CA ILE A 98 -8.44 13.31 -7.79
C ILE A 98 -8.40 12.19 -8.81
N LEU A 99 -7.66 12.42 -9.90
CA LEU A 99 -7.38 11.43 -10.91
C LEU A 99 -5.91 11.48 -11.34
N VAL A 100 -5.41 10.33 -11.80
CA VAL A 100 -4.13 10.19 -12.48
C VAL A 100 -4.44 10.05 -13.97
N ASP A 101 -3.99 11.02 -14.75
CA ASP A 101 -4.00 10.98 -16.21
C ASP A 101 -2.59 10.68 -16.72
N ALA A 102 -2.41 9.54 -17.38
CA ALA A 102 -1.12 9.15 -17.95
C ALA A 102 -0.82 9.81 -19.30
N GLY A 103 -1.77 10.56 -19.87
CA GLY A 103 -1.60 11.18 -21.18
C GLY A 103 -1.66 10.18 -22.33
N CYS A 104 -1.31 10.63 -23.54
CA CYS A 104 -1.26 9.82 -24.78
C CYS A 104 0.19 9.51 -25.24
N GLY A 105 1.19 9.94 -24.48
CA GLY A 105 2.60 9.85 -24.89
C GLY A 105 3.26 8.54 -24.45
N SER A 106 4.37 8.19 -25.10
CA SER A 106 5.27 7.11 -24.65
C SER A 106 6.26 7.56 -23.58
N GLU A 107 6.28 8.85 -23.26
CA GLU A 107 7.15 9.44 -22.26
C GLU A 107 6.69 9.07 -20.85
N LEU A 108 7.64 9.00 -19.91
CA LEU A 108 7.36 8.72 -18.51
C LEU A 108 6.80 9.98 -17.83
N GLU A 109 5.51 10.22 -18.02
CA GLU A 109 4.82 11.38 -17.47
C GLU A 109 3.47 10.99 -16.86
N GLY A 110 3.09 11.68 -15.78
CA GLY A 110 1.81 11.48 -15.13
C GLY A 110 1.28 12.80 -14.59
N SER A 111 0.00 13.07 -14.81
CA SER A 111 -0.67 14.26 -14.28
C SER A 111 -1.63 13.87 -13.16
N LEU A 112 -1.44 14.49 -12.00
CA LEU A 112 -2.44 14.51 -10.94
C LEU A 112 -3.38 15.70 -11.18
N VAL A 113 -4.68 15.45 -11.20
CA VAL A 113 -5.70 16.49 -11.37
C VAL A 113 -6.74 16.36 -10.26
N ALA A 114 -7.08 17.47 -9.60
CA ALA A 114 -8.14 17.55 -8.61
C ALA A 114 -9.34 18.33 -9.17
N ILE A 115 -10.54 17.82 -8.94
CA ILE A 115 -11.79 18.35 -9.48
C ILE A 115 -12.83 18.39 -8.36
N ASP A 116 -13.61 19.47 -8.31
CA ASP A 116 -14.72 19.59 -7.35
C ASP A 116 -15.97 18.80 -7.78
N SER A 117 -17.01 18.84 -6.95
CA SER A 117 -18.29 18.18 -7.22
C SER A 117 -19.11 18.84 -8.33
N GLU A 118 -18.71 20.02 -8.81
CA GLU A 118 -19.36 20.76 -9.89
C GLU A 118 -18.66 20.54 -11.24
N GLY A 119 -17.50 19.86 -11.24
CA GLY A 119 -16.72 19.55 -12.43
C GLY A 119 -15.62 20.57 -12.74
N ASN A 120 -15.33 21.50 -11.83
CA ASN A 120 -14.27 22.48 -12.01
C ASN A 120 -12.92 21.91 -11.55
N GLU A 121 -11.88 22.14 -12.35
CA GLU A 121 -10.50 21.82 -11.96
C GLU A 121 -10.03 22.74 -10.83
N LEU A 122 -9.66 22.15 -9.71
CA LEU A 122 -9.12 22.86 -8.54
C LEU A 122 -7.60 22.95 -8.57
N TYR A 123 -6.95 21.89 -9.07
CA TYR A 123 -5.50 21.75 -9.00
C TYR A 123 -4.99 20.78 -10.06
N ARG A 124 -3.79 21.05 -10.58
CA ARG A 124 -3.06 20.14 -11.47
C ARG A 124 -1.57 20.20 -11.19
N LYS A 125 -0.94 19.02 -11.14
CA LYS A 125 0.51 18.89 -11.08
C LYS A 125 0.97 17.76 -12.00
N CYS A 126 1.96 18.05 -12.84
CA CYS A 126 2.60 17.08 -13.71
C CYS A 126 3.87 16.55 -13.04
N TYR A 127 4.15 15.27 -13.25
CA TYR A 127 5.36 14.58 -12.81
C TYR A 127 6.04 13.96 -14.02
N HIS A 128 7.37 13.99 -14.06
CA HIS A 128 8.18 13.24 -15.02
C HIS A 128 8.49 11.84 -14.46
N ALA A 129 7.45 11.17 -13.97
CA ALA A 129 7.47 9.87 -13.34
C ALA A 129 6.10 9.21 -13.46
N ASN A 130 6.05 7.88 -13.29
CA ASN A 130 4.77 7.22 -13.08
C ASN A 130 4.21 7.61 -11.71
N ILE A 131 2.91 7.92 -11.64
CA ILE A 131 2.21 8.06 -10.37
C ILE A 131 1.72 6.67 -9.96
N PHE A 132 2.31 6.12 -8.90
CA PHE A 132 2.04 4.75 -8.44
C PHE A 132 0.82 4.67 -7.54
N ASN A 133 0.73 5.57 -6.55
CA ASN A 133 -0.37 5.57 -5.59
C ASN A 133 -0.81 7.00 -5.25
N ILE A 134 -2.10 7.17 -4.96
CA ILE A 134 -2.72 8.43 -4.62
C ILE A 134 -3.75 8.26 -3.51
N GLY A 135 -4.00 9.33 -2.75
CA GLY A 135 -5.07 9.38 -1.76
C GLY A 135 -5.58 10.81 -1.57
N ILE A 136 -6.83 10.96 -1.18
CA ILE A 136 -7.43 12.25 -0.84
C ILE A 136 -8.05 12.18 0.56
N SER A 137 -7.90 13.24 1.35
CA SER A 137 -8.51 13.34 2.67
C SER A 137 -10.03 13.45 2.56
N ASP A 138 -10.75 13.01 3.59
CA ASP A 138 -12.21 13.00 3.62
C ASP A 138 -12.81 14.41 3.39
N CYS A 139 -12.13 15.45 3.88
CA CYS A 139 -12.51 16.84 3.67
C CYS A 139 -12.21 17.40 2.25
N GLY A 140 -11.55 16.61 1.39
CA GLY A 140 -11.23 16.97 0.01
C GLY A 140 -10.09 17.98 -0.16
N ARG A 141 -9.30 18.27 0.90
CA ARG A 141 -8.25 19.31 0.89
C ARG A 141 -6.83 18.78 0.72
N TYR A 142 -6.52 17.64 1.32
CA TYR A 142 -5.16 17.10 1.31
C TYR A 142 -5.06 15.91 0.38
N VAL A 143 -3.99 15.87 -0.41
CA VAL A 143 -3.75 14.82 -1.40
C VAL A 143 -2.39 14.21 -1.17
N ALA A 144 -2.35 12.89 -1.06
CA ALA A 144 -1.14 12.09 -1.06
C ALA A 144 -0.83 11.63 -2.48
N VAL A 145 0.43 11.73 -2.88
CA VAL A 145 0.93 11.24 -4.16
C VAL A 145 2.24 10.50 -3.92
N GLN A 146 2.38 9.34 -4.54
CA GLN A 146 3.65 8.65 -4.61
C GLN A 146 4.02 8.31 -6.05
N THR A 147 5.21 8.71 -6.45
CA THR A 147 5.76 8.45 -7.77
C THR A 147 6.66 7.20 -7.76
N ALA A 148 6.95 6.67 -8.94
CA ALA A 148 7.86 5.55 -9.14
C ALA A 148 8.50 5.57 -10.53
N ASN A 149 9.54 4.74 -10.70
CA ASN A 149 10.16 4.41 -12.00
C ASN A 149 10.78 5.58 -12.77
N ALA A 150 11.20 6.65 -12.09
CA ALA A 150 11.90 7.77 -12.72
C ALA A 150 13.43 7.65 -12.59
N LEU A 151 14.16 8.33 -13.48
CA LEU A 151 15.63 8.49 -13.42
C LEU A 151 16.03 9.93 -13.05
N ASN A 152 15.09 10.71 -12.52
CA ASN A 152 15.23 12.14 -12.22
C ASN A 152 14.81 12.43 -10.77
N ALA A 153 14.61 13.70 -10.44
CA ALA A 153 14.21 14.13 -9.10
C ALA A 153 12.84 13.58 -8.64
N ASP A 154 12.01 13.10 -9.56
CA ASP A 154 10.68 12.52 -9.27
C ASP A 154 10.74 11.02 -8.96
N VAL A 155 11.93 10.44 -8.75
CA VAL A 155 12.06 9.03 -8.37
C VAL A 155 11.61 8.79 -6.92
N ASP A 156 10.67 7.86 -6.76
CA ASP A 156 10.16 7.39 -5.46
C ASP A 156 9.80 8.52 -4.48
N LEU A 157 9.19 9.60 -4.96
CA LEU A 157 8.75 10.69 -4.10
C LEU A 157 7.46 10.31 -3.38
N PHE A 158 7.35 10.70 -2.12
CA PHE A 158 6.10 10.77 -1.37
C PHE A 158 5.80 12.23 -1.01
N GLU A 159 4.69 12.73 -1.53
CA GLU A 159 4.27 14.13 -1.35
C GLU A 159 2.89 14.25 -0.71
N ILE A 160 2.70 15.34 0.03
CA ILE A 160 1.40 15.80 0.48
C ILE A 160 1.14 17.20 -0.05
N LEU A 161 -0.02 17.38 -0.68
CA LEU A 161 -0.46 18.61 -1.31
C LEU A 161 -1.67 19.16 -0.55
N ASP A 162 -1.72 20.47 -0.33
CA ASP A 162 -2.89 21.21 0.16
C ASP A 162 -3.52 21.88 -1.06
N ILE A 163 -4.44 21.17 -1.72
CA ILE A 163 -5.01 21.59 -3.01
C ILE A 163 -5.92 22.81 -2.88
N LYS A 164 -6.51 23.03 -1.70
CA LYS A 164 -7.31 24.23 -1.42
C LYS A 164 -6.47 25.50 -1.47
N ASN A 165 -5.22 25.43 -1.00
CA ASN A 165 -4.29 26.57 -0.99
C ASN A 165 -3.22 26.48 -2.11
N GLY A 166 -3.28 25.45 -2.96
CA GLY A 166 -2.35 25.24 -4.07
C GLY A 166 -0.88 25.06 -3.65
N ARG A 167 -0.59 24.51 -2.46
CA ARG A 167 0.77 24.38 -1.93
C ARG A 167 1.20 22.94 -1.69
N LEU A 168 2.50 22.68 -1.87
CA LEU A 168 3.17 21.49 -1.38
C LEU A 168 3.34 21.61 0.15
N VAL A 169 2.80 20.64 0.90
CA VAL A 169 2.97 20.55 2.35
C VAL A 169 4.34 19.97 2.67
N PHE A 170 4.66 18.81 2.09
CA PHE A 170 6.00 18.23 2.13
C PHE A 170 6.26 17.30 0.94
N SER A 171 7.55 17.04 0.70
CA SER A 171 8.07 16.01 -0.21
C SER A 171 9.20 15.26 0.48
N ARG A 172 9.17 13.93 0.46
CA ARG A 172 10.11 13.03 1.16
C ARG A 172 10.34 11.75 0.37
N LEU A 173 11.45 11.07 0.67
CA LEU A 173 11.58 9.66 0.32
C LEU A 173 10.74 8.82 1.31
N PRO A 174 9.96 7.85 0.82
CA PRO A 174 9.08 7.03 1.65
C PRO A 174 9.90 6.04 2.48
N VAL A 175 9.84 6.17 3.81
CA VAL A 175 10.52 5.26 4.75
C VAL A 175 9.96 3.83 4.65
N THR A 176 8.67 3.70 4.38
CA THR A 176 7.97 2.41 4.36
C THR A 176 7.80 1.83 2.95
N GLY A 177 8.42 2.41 1.92
CA GLY A 177 8.17 2.04 0.52
C GLY A 177 6.75 2.42 0.05
N TRP A 178 6.14 1.58 -0.78
CA TRP A 178 4.80 1.82 -1.34
C TRP A 178 3.70 1.22 -0.45
N PRO A 179 2.84 2.03 0.20
CA PRO A 179 1.69 1.54 0.94
C PRO A 179 0.54 1.16 -0.01
N ASP A 180 -0.40 0.37 0.51
CA ASP A 180 -1.66 0.04 -0.16
C ASP A 180 -2.65 1.21 -0.15
N GLN A 181 -2.61 2.06 0.88
CA GLN A 181 -3.56 3.16 1.06
C GLN A 181 -2.97 4.29 1.94
N TYR A 182 -3.52 5.50 1.80
CA TYR A 182 -3.29 6.63 2.69
C TYR A 182 -4.51 6.95 3.55
N THR A 183 -4.27 7.46 4.75
CA THR A 183 -5.28 8.04 5.65
C THR A 183 -4.80 9.41 6.12
N PHE A 184 -5.74 10.26 6.52
CA PHE A 184 -5.44 11.65 6.88
C PHE A 184 -6.06 11.97 8.23
N ASP A 185 -5.24 12.39 9.18
CA ASP A 185 -5.70 12.98 10.44
C ASP A 185 -5.80 14.49 10.24
N VAL A 186 -7.03 14.98 10.07
CA VAL A 186 -7.35 16.38 9.89
C VAL A 186 -8.21 16.82 11.05
N ASP A 187 -7.88 17.96 11.65
CA ASP A 187 -8.56 18.41 12.84
C ASP A 187 -9.85 19.21 12.57
N ALA A 188 -10.52 19.63 13.64
CA ALA A 188 -11.77 20.38 13.55
C ALA A 188 -11.63 21.73 12.83
N ALA A 189 -10.43 22.31 12.76
CA ALA A 189 -10.16 23.52 11.99
C ALA A 189 -9.86 23.22 10.51
N GLY A 190 -9.77 21.94 10.13
CA GLY A 190 -9.44 21.51 8.79
C GLY A 190 -7.93 21.47 8.51
N GLU A 191 -7.10 21.48 9.56
CA GLU A 191 -5.63 21.43 9.43
C GLU A 191 -5.10 20.01 9.61
N LEU A 192 -4.12 19.65 8.77
CA LEU A 192 -3.47 18.34 8.78
C LEU A 192 -2.61 18.18 10.04
N ARG A 193 -2.77 17.06 10.74
CA ARG A 193 -1.98 16.67 11.92
C ARG A 193 -1.02 15.52 11.63
N ALA A 194 -1.47 14.54 10.86
CA ALA A 194 -0.70 13.38 10.49
C ALA A 194 -1.24 12.74 9.20
N VAL A 195 -0.38 11.94 8.56
CA VAL A 195 -0.73 11.13 7.39
C VAL A 195 -0.37 9.70 7.69
N GLY A 196 -1.36 8.82 7.65
CA GLY A 196 -1.14 7.39 7.82
C GLY A 196 -0.86 6.71 6.49
N VAL A 197 0.14 5.84 6.47
CA VAL A 197 0.46 4.91 5.38
C VAL A 197 0.05 3.50 5.80
N VAL A 198 -0.80 2.86 5.02
CA VAL A 198 -1.39 1.55 5.34
C VAL A 198 -0.78 0.48 4.46
N HIS A 199 -0.21 -0.55 5.07
CA HIS A 199 0.29 -1.76 4.45
C HIS A 199 -0.56 -2.94 4.89
N LYS A 200 -1.17 -3.67 3.96
CA LYS A 200 -2.04 -4.82 4.30
C LYS A 200 -1.34 -5.88 5.15
N SER A 201 -0.04 -6.05 4.97
CA SER A 201 0.77 -7.06 5.66
C SER A 201 1.47 -6.55 6.92
N LEU A 202 1.67 -5.23 7.07
CA LEU A 202 2.47 -4.66 8.17
C LEU A 202 1.65 -3.76 9.11
N GLY A 203 0.44 -3.37 8.73
CA GLY A 203 -0.39 -2.43 9.48
C GLY A 203 -0.22 -0.99 9.03
N GLN A 204 -0.49 -0.05 9.93
CA GLN A 204 -0.54 1.37 9.63
C GLN A 204 0.50 2.14 10.43
N PHE A 205 1.17 3.08 9.77
CA PHE A 205 2.23 3.93 10.33
C PHE A 205 2.01 5.38 9.95
N PHE A 206 2.58 6.32 10.71
CA PHE A 206 2.27 7.74 10.56
C PHE A 206 3.49 8.62 10.28
N TYR A 207 3.26 9.58 9.38
CA TYR A 207 4.06 10.77 9.22
C TYR A 207 3.38 11.95 9.92
N SER A 208 4.17 12.88 10.43
CA SER A 208 3.68 14.18 10.90
C SER A 208 3.15 15.05 9.75
N SER A 209 2.49 16.15 10.11
CA SER A 209 2.04 17.17 9.16
C SER A 209 3.15 17.82 8.33
N ASP A 210 4.40 17.77 8.79
CA ASP A 210 5.60 18.30 8.11
C ASP A 210 6.46 17.21 7.43
N GLY A 211 6.01 15.95 7.47
CA GLY A 211 6.62 14.84 6.72
C GLY A 211 7.68 14.05 7.47
N GLU A 212 7.79 14.19 8.80
CA GLU A 212 8.67 13.39 9.63
C GLU A 212 8.01 12.06 9.99
N PHE A 213 8.71 10.95 9.77
CA PHE A 213 8.19 9.61 10.09
C PHE A 213 8.26 9.36 11.59
N ARG A 214 7.12 9.02 12.21
CA ARG A 214 7.01 8.90 13.68
C ARG A 214 7.17 7.47 14.19
N ASP A 215 6.82 6.49 13.39
CA ASP A 215 6.64 5.11 13.85
C ASP A 215 7.84 4.20 13.48
N GLN A 216 9.06 4.72 13.63
CA GLN A 216 10.27 3.98 13.24
C GLN A 216 10.39 2.64 13.95
N GLN A 217 10.21 2.62 15.27
CA GLN A 217 10.31 1.38 16.05
C GLN A 217 9.15 0.42 15.72
N ALA A 218 7.91 0.91 15.68
CA ALA A 218 6.76 0.06 15.40
C ALA A 218 6.81 -0.54 13.99
N PHE A 219 7.32 0.21 13.00
CA PHE A 219 7.56 -0.32 11.66
C PHE A 219 8.64 -1.40 11.64
N GLN A 220 9.72 -1.20 12.38
CA GLN A 220 10.78 -2.20 12.51
C GLN A 220 10.26 -3.48 13.16
N ASP A 221 9.50 -3.36 14.25
CA ASP A 221 8.90 -4.49 14.97
C ASP A 221 7.92 -5.25 14.06
N ALA A 222 7.10 -4.54 13.28
CA ALA A 222 6.18 -5.14 12.33
C ALA A 222 6.90 -5.93 11.22
N ARG A 223 8.01 -5.40 10.68
CA ARG A 223 8.83 -6.09 9.67
C ARG A 223 9.47 -7.37 10.22
N LEU A 224 9.89 -7.35 11.49
CA LEU A 224 10.50 -8.50 12.16
C LEU A 224 9.48 -9.58 12.55
N GLY A 225 8.27 -9.20 12.95
CA GLY A 225 7.26 -10.13 13.46
C GLY A 225 6.25 -10.61 12.42
N ILE A 226 5.45 -9.71 11.84
CA ILE A 226 4.30 -10.08 10.99
C ILE A 226 4.58 -9.98 9.48
N GLY A 227 5.68 -9.33 9.10
CA GLY A 227 6.09 -9.24 7.71
C GLY A 227 6.30 -10.61 7.07
N HIS A 228 6.09 -10.68 5.74
CA HIS A 228 6.48 -11.84 4.94
C HIS A 228 7.99 -12.09 5.07
N TYR A 229 8.46 -13.33 4.86
CA TYR A 229 9.85 -13.73 5.05
C TYR A 229 10.89 -12.76 4.46
N VAL A 230 10.61 -12.12 3.32
CA VAL A 230 11.46 -11.09 2.72
C VAL A 230 11.68 -9.90 3.66
N ALA A 231 10.60 -9.36 4.23
CA ALA A 231 10.66 -8.24 5.15
C ALA A 231 11.38 -8.63 6.45
N LYS A 232 11.12 -9.83 6.98
CA LYS A 232 11.80 -10.39 8.16
C LYS A 232 13.31 -10.48 7.95
N ILE A 233 13.74 -11.10 6.86
CA ILE A 233 15.17 -11.25 6.50
C ILE A 233 15.83 -9.89 6.36
N SER A 234 15.21 -8.96 5.63
CA SER A 234 15.78 -7.62 5.44
C SER A 234 15.89 -6.85 6.76
N ALA A 235 14.86 -6.87 7.61
CA ALA A 235 14.85 -6.16 8.88
C ALA A 235 15.82 -6.78 9.91
N ALA A 236 15.90 -8.10 9.98
CA ALA A 236 16.83 -8.81 10.87
C ALA A 236 18.30 -8.53 10.48
N ARG A 237 18.60 -8.51 9.17
CA ARG A 237 19.92 -8.13 8.67
C ARG A 237 20.27 -6.68 9.02
N GLU A 238 19.35 -5.75 8.80
CA GLU A 238 19.52 -4.34 9.15
C GLU A 238 19.76 -4.15 10.65
N LEU A 239 19.02 -4.88 11.50
CA LEU A 239 19.14 -4.84 12.95
C LEU A 239 20.55 -5.27 13.40
N LEU A 240 21.08 -6.38 12.87
CA LEU A 240 22.43 -6.85 13.19
C LEU A 240 23.53 -5.93 12.65
N GLN A 241 23.31 -5.26 11.52
CA GLN A 241 24.29 -4.34 10.95
C GLN A 241 24.41 -3.03 11.73
N THR A 242 23.28 -2.53 12.23
CA THR A 242 23.22 -1.24 12.92
C THR A 242 23.46 -1.37 14.42
N THR A 243 22.98 -2.45 15.05
CA THR A 243 23.07 -2.65 16.51
C THR A 243 23.34 -4.14 16.86
N PRO A 244 24.59 -4.62 16.71
CA PRO A 244 24.97 -6.01 16.96
C PRO A 244 25.11 -6.31 18.46
N THR A 245 23.99 -6.52 19.15
CA THR A 245 23.94 -6.94 20.56
C THR A 245 23.40 -8.36 20.70
N ALA A 246 23.63 -8.99 21.86
CA ALA A 246 23.08 -10.31 22.15
C ALA A 246 21.54 -10.33 22.10
N ASP A 247 20.88 -9.30 22.64
CA ASP A 247 19.41 -9.19 22.61
C ASP A 247 18.88 -9.09 21.17
N ASN A 248 19.52 -8.27 20.34
CA ASN A 248 19.13 -8.15 18.92
C ASN A 248 19.47 -9.41 18.12
N ALA A 249 20.50 -10.15 18.50
CA ALA A 249 20.80 -11.46 17.92
C ALA A 249 19.68 -12.47 18.19
N ILE A 250 19.06 -12.45 19.38
CA ILE A 250 17.90 -13.30 19.68
C ILE A 250 16.72 -12.94 18.77
N ILE A 251 16.43 -11.64 18.60
CA ILE A 251 15.34 -11.17 17.74
C ILE A 251 15.60 -11.53 16.27
N ALA A 252 16.81 -11.29 15.77
CA ALA A 252 17.20 -11.58 14.40
C ALA A 252 17.18 -13.09 14.10
N LEU A 253 17.63 -13.91 15.06
CA LEU A 253 17.57 -15.37 14.97
C LEU A 253 16.13 -15.85 14.85
N PHE A 254 15.24 -15.35 15.72
CA PHE A 254 13.82 -15.70 15.68
C PHE A 254 13.17 -15.34 14.34
N ALA A 255 13.38 -14.11 13.86
CA ALA A 255 12.86 -13.65 12.57
C ALA A 255 13.40 -14.48 11.39
N ALA A 256 14.67 -14.91 11.43
CA ALA A 256 15.26 -15.76 10.41
C ALA A 256 14.66 -17.18 10.44
N ASP A 257 14.41 -17.74 11.63
CA ASP A 257 13.77 -19.06 11.76
C ASP A 257 12.32 -19.04 11.28
N GLU A 258 11.53 -18.01 11.62
CA GLU A 258 10.18 -17.85 11.07
C GLU A 258 10.19 -17.68 9.55
N ALA A 259 11.12 -16.87 9.02
CA ALA A 259 11.26 -16.69 7.57
C ALA A 259 11.53 -18.02 6.84
N LEU A 260 12.37 -18.90 7.40
CA LEU A 260 12.62 -20.24 6.85
C LEU A 260 11.34 -21.11 6.89
N GLN A 261 10.59 -21.07 8.00
CA GLN A 261 9.31 -21.80 8.13
C GLN A 261 8.23 -21.32 7.14
N GLU A 262 8.26 -20.05 6.77
CA GLU A 262 7.38 -19.45 5.76
C GLU A 262 7.75 -19.79 4.31
N GLY A 263 8.84 -20.53 4.09
CA GLY A 263 9.26 -20.96 2.75
C GLY A 263 10.38 -20.11 2.13
N ALA A 264 11.13 -19.32 2.92
CA ALA A 264 12.31 -18.64 2.39
C ALA A 264 13.31 -19.61 1.74
N GLU A 265 13.37 -20.87 2.20
CA GLU A 265 14.22 -21.92 1.65
C GLU A 265 13.87 -22.30 0.19
N ASP A 266 12.64 -22.07 -0.26
CA ASP A 266 12.20 -22.40 -1.63
C ASP A 266 12.96 -21.58 -2.69
N ARG A 267 13.55 -20.45 -2.29
CA ARG A 267 14.43 -19.65 -3.12
C ARG A 267 15.82 -19.60 -2.49
N ALA A 268 16.79 -20.21 -3.17
CA ALA A 268 18.18 -20.32 -2.70
C ALA A 268 18.77 -19.00 -2.18
N ASP A 269 18.46 -17.87 -2.82
CA ASP A 269 18.93 -16.54 -2.38
C ASP A 269 18.39 -16.14 -1.00
N TRP A 270 17.08 -16.33 -0.76
CA TRP A 270 16.44 -15.97 0.49
C TRP A 270 16.80 -16.94 1.61
N GLY A 271 16.80 -18.25 1.33
CA GLY A 271 17.27 -19.26 2.27
C GLY A 271 18.72 -19.01 2.70
N ALA A 272 19.61 -18.71 1.75
CA ALA A 272 21.01 -18.39 2.06
C ALA A 272 21.13 -17.15 2.95
N LEU A 273 20.36 -16.09 2.68
CA LEU A 273 20.34 -14.89 3.52
C LEU A 273 19.81 -15.15 4.93
N ALA A 274 18.74 -15.94 5.07
CA ALA A 274 18.21 -16.32 6.38
C ALA A 274 19.23 -17.14 7.19
N HIS A 275 19.87 -18.14 6.58
CA HIS A 275 20.93 -18.90 7.25
C HIS A 275 22.17 -18.07 7.59
N ARG A 276 22.51 -17.08 6.76
CA ARG A 276 23.54 -16.09 7.11
C ARG A 276 23.18 -15.35 8.40
N ILE A 277 21.95 -14.85 8.52
CA ILE A 277 21.48 -14.14 9.72
C ILE A 277 21.53 -15.05 10.94
N ARG A 278 21.14 -16.33 10.81
CA ARG A 278 21.30 -17.32 11.89
C ARG A 278 22.77 -17.45 12.31
N GLY A 279 23.69 -17.53 11.35
CA GLY A 279 25.13 -17.60 11.61
C GLY A 279 25.68 -16.39 12.37
N GLU A 280 25.33 -15.19 11.91
CA GLU A 280 25.70 -13.92 12.58
C GLU A 280 25.11 -13.84 13.99
N SER A 281 23.86 -14.27 14.16
CA SER A 281 23.18 -14.27 15.45
C SER A 281 23.81 -15.25 16.44
N TYR A 282 24.06 -16.49 16.02
CA TYR A 282 24.73 -17.49 16.86
C TYR A 282 26.16 -17.08 17.22
N GLU A 283 26.89 -16.42 16.32
CA GLU A 283 28.23 -15.89 16.64
C GLU A 283 28.16 -14.83 17.74
N LEU A 284 27.21 -13.88 17.66
CA LEU A 284 26.99 -12.86 18.68
C LEU A 284 26.57 -13.45 20.04
N LEU A 285 25.87 -14.59 20.02
CA LEU A 285 25.47 -15.35 21.22
C LEU A 285 26.58 -16.26 21.75
N GLY A 286 27.75 -16.33 21.10
CA GLY A 286 28.86 -17.20 21.47
C GLY A 286 28.64 -18.68 21.15
N GLN A 287 27.58 -19.02 20.41
CA GLN A 287 27.21 -20.38 19.99
C GLN A 287 27.95 -20.75 18.69
N LEU A 288 29.28 -20.89 18.81
CA LEU A 288 30.17 -21.04 17.65
C LEU A 288 29.89 -22.29 16.78
N PRO A 289 29.54 -23.47 17.33
CA PRO A 289 29.20 -24.64 16.51
C PRO A 289 27.95 -24.40 15.63
N GLU A 290 26.90 -23.82 16.20
CA GLU A 290 25.65 -23.50 15.54
C GLU A 290 25.85 -22.41 14.48
N ALA A 291 26.65 -21.40 14.79
CA ALA A 291 27.03 -20.35 13.86
C ALA A 291 27.74 -20.92 12.63
N MET A 292 28.69 -21.84 12.83
CA MET A 292 29.40 -22.51 11.74
C MET A 292 28.43 -23.29 10.84
N ALA A 293 27.55 -24.10 11.44
CA ALA A 293 26.58 -24.91 10.70
C ALA A 293 25.63 -24.02 9.85
N ALA A 294 25.22 -22.88 10.40
CA ALA A 294 24.39 -21.92 9.70
C ALA A 294 25.13 -21.25 8.52
N PHE A 295 26.39 -20.82 8.70
CA PHE A 295 27.18 -20.28 7.60
C PHE A 295 27.47 -21.31 6.50
N GLU A 296 27.74 -22.57 6.85
CA GLU A 296 27.90 -23.65 5.88
C GLU A 296 26.63 -23.88 5.08
N GLN A 297 25.46 -23.87 5.74
CA GLN A 297 24.17 -23.99 5.04
C GLN A 297 23.91 -22.81 4.11
N ALA A 298 24.24 -21.59 4.52
CA ALA A 298 24.13 -20.40 3.68
C ALA A 298 24.98 -20.55 2.40
N LEU A 299 26.24 -20.97 2.54
CA LEU A 299 27.16 -21.19 1.41
C LEU A 299 26.74 -22.36 0.52
N ARG A 300 26.11 -23.40 1.07
CA ARG A 300 25.54 -24.52 0.28
C ARG A 300 24.41 -24.04 -0.62
N LEU A 301 23.51 -23.20 -0.09
CA LEU A 301 22.38 -22.67 -0.84
C LEU A 301 22.81 -21.66 -1.90
N ASN A 302 23.66 -20.71 -1.52
CA ASN A 302 24.21 -19.73 -2.45
C ASN A 302 25.67 -19.43 -2.11
N PRO A 303 26.65 -19.95 -2.89
CA PRO A 303 28.07 -19.69 -2.67
C PRO A 303 28.49 -18.21 -2.77
N LYS A 304 27.64 -17.36 -3.37
CA LYS A 304 27.86 -15.90 -3.49
C LYS A 304 27.37 -15.13 -2.26
N VAL A 305 26.70 -15.77 -1.29
CA VAL A 305 26.35 -15.11 -0.04
C VAL A 305 27.64 -14.84 0.74
N ASP A 306 28.00 -13.57 0.91
CA ASP A 306 29.30 -13.13 1.42
C ASP A 306 29.53 -13.49 2.91
N THR A 307 29.75 -14.78 3.18
CA THR A 307 29.90 -15.38 4.52
C THR A 307 31.15 -16.26 4.64
N GLN A 308 31.93 -16.38 3.56
CA GLN A 308 33.14 -17.20 3.51
C GLN A 308 34.18 -16.74 4.54
N ASN A 309 34.33 -15.42 4.70
CA ASN A 309 35.25 -14.84 5.67
C ASN A 309 34.81 -15.12 7.12
N SER A 310 33.52 -14.99 7.41
CA SER A 310 32.94 -15.29 8.73
C SER A 310 33.13 -16.77 9.08
N ALA A 311 32.80 -17.69 8.16
CA ALA A 311 33.02 -19.12 8.33
C ALA A 311 34.51 -19.46 8.54
N GLY A 312 35.40 -18.87 7.74
CA GLY A 312 36.85 -19.09 7.87
C GLY A 312 37.42 -18.62 9.21
N SER A 313 36.96 -17.46 9.70
CA SER A 313 37.32 -16.93 11.02
C SER A 313 36.84 -17.85 12.15
N LEU A 314 35.58 -18.29 12.08
CA LEU A 314 35.00 -19.18 13.08
C LEU A 314 35.70 -20.54 13.15
N ARG A 315 36.14 -21.07 12.01
CA ARG A 315 36.80 -22.38 11.94
C ARG A 315 38.08 -22.39 12.76
N LYS A 316 38.88 -21.33 12.60
CA LYS A 316 40.10 -21.11 13.39
C LYS A 316 39.80 -20.99 14.88
N LYS A 317 38.74 -20.26 15.27
CA LYS A 317 38.32 -20.14 16.67
C LYS A 317 37.97 -21.50 17.28
N LEU A 318 37.20 -22.33 16.56
CA LEU A 318 36.79 -23.67 17.00
C LEU A 318 37.96 -24.65 17.09
N ASP A 319 38.88 -24.63 16.13
CA ASP A 319 40.06 -25.49 16.14
C ASP A 319 41.00 -25.14 17.31
N ASN A 320 41.15 -23.85 17.62
CA ASN A 320 41.94 -23.39 18.77
C ASN A 320 41.28 -23.77 20.12
N ASN A 321 39.95 -23.79 20.19
CA ASN A 321 39.21 -24.12 21.42
C ASN A 321 39.16 -25.64 21.70
N LYS A 322 39.41 -26.49 20.69
CA LYS A 322 39.56 -27.94 20.85
C LYS A 322 40.96 -28.36 21.33
N LEU A 323 41.93 -27.46 21.25
CA LEU A 323 43.33 -27.69 21.64
C LEU A 323 43.67 -27.15 23.04
N ALA A 324 42.72 -26.48 23.71
CA ALA A 324 42.82 -25.97 25.08
C ALA A 324 42.08 -26.90 26.05
#